data_AF-A0A949FWZ2-F1
#
_entry.id   AF-A0A949FWZ2-F1
#
_cell.length_a   1.000
_cell.length_b   1.000
_cell.length_c   1.000
_cell.angle_alpha   90.00
_cell.angle_beta   90.00
_cell.angle_gamma   90.00
#
_symmetry.space_group_name_H-M   'P 1'
#
loop_
_entity.id
_entity.type
_entity.pdbx_description
1 polymer ?
#
loop_
_entity_poly.entity_id
_entity_poly.type
_entity_poly.pdbx_seq_one_letter_code
_entity_poly.pdbx_strand_id
1 'polypeptide(L)'
;MQQVGRPTERASGTSVRLELQAGCFAGVWGNKSQAQLDWLQASDIDAALNAAAQVGDDTLQKESRGYAVPDSFTHGTSAQRSRWFKAGFQSGDIRNCDTFNAAAL
;
A
#
# COMPACT_ATOMS: atom_id res chain seq x y z
N MET A 1 -17.64 -9.59 -25.46
CA MET A 1 -16.88 -10.22 -24.35
C MET A 1 -16.14 -9.12 -23.61
N GLN A 2 -16.64 -8.70 -22.45
CA GLN A 2 -15.99 -7.70 -21.60
C GLN A 2 -14.79 -8.35 -20.90
N GLN A 3 -13.63 -7.70 -21.01
CA GLN A 3 -12.43 -8.09 -20.28
C GLN A 3 -12.73 -7.98 -18.78
N VAL A 4 -12.71 -9.12 -18.10
CA VAL A 4 -12.74 -9.18 -16.63
C VAL A 4 -11.36 -8.72 -16.17
N GLY A 5 -11.21 -7.40 -15.98
CA GLY A 5 -10.04 -6.82 -15.32
C GLY A 5 -9.81 -7.52 -13.98
N ARG A 6 -8.57 -7.89 -13.70
CA ARG A 6 -8.21 -8.66 -12.50
C ARG A 6 -8.71 -7.91 -11.26
N PRO A 7 -9.12 -8.61 -10.17
CA PRO A 7 -9.68 -7.97 -8.97
C PRO A 7 -8.81 -6.85 -8.37
N THR A 8 -7.50 -6.86 -8.64
CA THR A 8 -6.51 -5.86 -8.20
C THR A 8 -6.52 -4.56 -9.03
N GLU A 9 -7.10 -4.55 -10.23
CA GLU A 9 -7.06 -3.37 -11.13
C GLU A 9 -8.17 -2.35 -10.86
N ARG A 10 -9.25 -2.73 -10.15
CA ARG A 10 -10.37 -1.81 -9.88
C ARG A 10 -10.14 -0.85 -8.71
N ALA A 11 -9.21 -1.19 -7.82
CA ALA A 11 -8.80 -0.35 -6.70
C ALA A 11 -7.81 0.74 -7.16
N SER A 12 -8.29 1.71 -7.96
CA SER A 12 -7.39 2.64 -8.67
C SER A 12 -7.84 4.10 -8.72
N GLY A 13 -8.85 4.47 -7.92
CA GLY A 13 -9.33 5.85 -7.82
C GLY A 13 -8.31 6.81 -7.20
N THR A 14 -8.55 8.12 -7.32
CA THR A 14 -7.68 9.18 -6.79
C THR A 14 -7.38 9.02 -5.30
N SER A 15 -8.39 8.67 -4.49
CA SER A 15 -8.21 8.41 -3.06
C SER A 15 -7.23 7.27 -2.81
N VAL A 16 -7.41 6.15 -3.53
CA VAL A 16 -6.51 4.99 -3.42
C VAL A 16 -5.09 5.36 -3.81
N ARG A 17 -4.89 6.07 -4.92
CA ARG A 17 -3.55 6.50 -5.35
C ARG A 17 -2.88 7.40 -4.31
N LEU A 18 -3.60 8.33 -3.72
CA LEU A 18 -3.10 9.20 -2.66
C LEU A 18 -2.66 8.40 -1.43
N GLU A 19 -3.52 7.50 -0.94
CA GLU A 19 -3.22 6.64 0.22
C GLU A 19 -2.02 5.73 -0.02
N LEU A 20 -1.92 5.14 -1.22
CA LEU A 20 -0.77 4.31 -1.60
C LEU A 20 0.53 5.14 -1.69
N GLN A 21 0.45 6.37 -2.18
CA GLN A 21 1.60 7.28 -2.23
C GLN A 21 2.06 7.65 -0.81
N ALA A 22 1.11 7.96 0.09
CA ALA A 22 1.41 8.20 1.49
C ALA A 22 2.07 6.97 2.15
N GLY A 23 1.58 5.76 1.87
CA GLY A 23 2.21 4.51 2.31
C GLY A 23 3.65 4.35 1.81
N CYS A 24 3.92 4.70 0.55
CA CYS A 24 5.28 4.71 0.01
C CYS A 24 6.18 5.74 0.69
N PHE A 25 5.69 6.95 0.93
CA PHE A 25 6.45 7.97 1.65
C PHE A 25 6.75 7.56 3.10
N ALA A 26 5.83 6.88 3.78
CA ALA A 26 6.10 6.31 5.11
C ALA A 26 7.25 5.28 5.06
N GLY A 27 7.29 4.46 4.00
CA GLY A 27 8.42 3.58 3.73
C GLY A 27 9.74 4.34 3.55
N VAL A 28 9.75 5.38 2.70
CA VAL A 28 10.95 6.23 2.49
C VAL A 28 11.43 6.85 3.80
N TRP A 29 10.51 7.36 4.61
CA TRP A 29 10.84 7.88 5.94
C TRP A 29 11.46 6.79 6.82
N GLY A 30 10.89 5.59 6.85
CA GLY A 30 11.44 4.45 7.60
C GLY A 30 12.86 4.08 7.18
N ASN A 31 13.15 4.12 5.88
CA ASN A 31 14.51 3.90 5.37
C ASN A 31 15.50 4.94 5.90
N LYS A 32 15.14 6.23 5.77
CA LYS A 32 16.00 7.34 6.19
C LYS A 32 16.18 7.39 7.70
N SER A 33 15.12 7.14 8.47
CA SER A 33 15.18 7.12 9.93
C SER A 33 16.03 5.95 10.42
N GLN A 34 15.91 4.77 9.80
CA GLN A 34 16.78 3.64 10.11
C GLN A 34 18.25 3.97 9.85
N ALA A 35 18.56 4.57 8.70
CA ALA A 35 19.95 4.92 8.36
C ALA A 35 20.57 5.94 9.34
N GLN A 36 19.76 6.74 10.05
CA GLN A 36 20.23 7.74 11.01
C GLN A 36 20.25 7.25 12.45
N LEU A 37 19.28 6.42 12.83
CA LEU A 37 18.99 6.08 14.23
C LEU A 37 19.24 4.60 14.57
N ASP A 38 19.36 3.74 13.56
CA ASP A 38 19.62 2.29 13.68
C ASP A 38 18.73 1.58 14.73
N TRP A 39 17.41 1.75 14.62
CA TRP A 39 16.46 1.45 15.70
C TRP A 39 15.40 0.41 15.35
N LEU A 40 15.12 0.20 14.06
CA LEU A 40 14.18 -0.80 13.56
C LEU A 40 14.85 -2.16 13.46
N GLN A 41 14.18 -3.16 14.00
CA GLN A 41 14.46 -4.57 13.75
C GLN A 41 13.68 -5.06 12.53
N ALA A 42 14.10 -6.19 11.95
CA ALA A 42 13.37 -6.81 10.85
C ALA A 42 11.90 -7.10 11.22
N SER A 43 11.66 -7.52 12.46
CA SER A 43 10.32 -7.76 12.99
C SER A 43 9.44 -6.51 13.06
N ASP A 44 10.03 -5.32 13.24
CA ASP A 44 9.28 -4.06 13.24
C ASP A 44 8.79 -3.71 11.83
N ILE A 45 9.59 -4.03 10.80
CA ILE A 45 9.22 -3.87 9.40
C ILE A 45 8.10 -4.83 9.04
N ASP A 46 8.19 -6.09 9.48
CA ASP A 46 7.13 -7.09 9.28
C ASP A 46 5.84 -6.67 10.00
N ALA A 47 5.95 -6.13 11.22
CA ALA A 47 4.81 -5.59 11.95
C ALA A 47 4.16 -4.40 11.22
N ALA A 48 4.96 -3.49 10.66
CA ALA A 48 4.46 -2.37 9.87
C ALA A 48 3.76 -2.84 8.58
N LEU A 49 4.32 -3.84 7.89
CA LEU A 49 3.71 -4.44 6.70
C LEU A 49 2.40 -5.15 7.03
N ASN A 50 2.34 -5.87 8.16
CA ASN A 50 1.11 -6.48 8.64
C ASN A 50 0.07 -5.40 8.97
N ALA A 51 0.45 -4.34 9.70
CA ALA A 51 -0.44 -3.24 10.00
C ALA A 51 -1.01 -2.62 8.72
N ALA A 52 -0.17 -2.31 7.73
CA ALA A 52 -0.59 -1.79 6.43
C ALA A 52 -1.55 -2.73 5.68
N ALA A 53 -1.38 -4.05 5.84
CA ALA A 53 -2.29 -5.03 5.28
C ALA A 53 -3.64 -5.09 5.99
N GLN A 54 -3.70 -4.88 7.32
CA GLN A 54 -4.97 -4.89 8.05
C GLN A 54 -5.88 -3.70 7.70
N VAL A 55 -5.29 -2.56 7.36
CA VAL A 55 -6.03 -1.35 6.97
C VAL A 55 -6.31 -1.24 5.46
N GLY A 56 -6.13 -2.31 4.70
CA GLY A 56 -6.60 -2.39 3.31
C GLY A 56 -8.10 -2.61 3.23
N ASP A 57 -8.77 -1.99 2.26
CA ASP A 57 -10.23 -2.06 2.14
C ASP A 57 -10.74 -3.49 1.91
N ASP A 58 -9.96 -4.35 1.25
CA ASP A 58 -10.35 -5.74 1.07
C ASP A 58 -10.29 -6.53 2.39
N THR A 59 -9.35 -6.24 3.30
CA THR A 59 -9.37 -6.80 4.65
C THR A 59 -10.53 -6.23 5.46
N LEU A 60 -10.63 -4.90 5.56
CA LEU A 60 -11.67 -4.22 6.36
C LEU A 60 -13.09 -4.65 5.94
N GLN A 61 -13.35 -4.76 4.63
CA GLN A 61 -14.66 -5.19 4.16
C GLN A 61 -14.89 -6.69 4.35
N LYS A 62 -13.87 -7.56 4.20
CA LYS A 62 -14.02 -8.98 4.51
C LYS A 62 -14.33 -9.20 6.00
N GLU A 63 -13.67 -8.45 6.89
CA GLU A 63 -13.95 -8.49 8.33
C GLU A 63 -15.35 -7.98 8.67
N SER A 64 -15.80 -6.90 8.00
CA SER A 64 -17.10 -6.29 8.28
C SER A 64 -18.30 -7.07 7.71
N ARG A 65 -18.19 -7.62 6.50
CA ARG A 65 -19.33 -8.22 5.76
C ARG A 65 -19.04 -9.53 5.04
N GLY A 66 -17.83 -10.07 5.14
CA GLY A 66 -17.44 -11.36 4.55
C GLY A 66 -16.98 -11.30 3.08
N TYR A 67 -17.06 -10.15 2.41
CA TYR A 67 -16.59 -9.99 1.03
C TYR A 67 -16.19 -8.54 0.71
N ALA A 68 -15.33 -8.38 -0.29
CA ALA A 68 -14.83 -7.09 -0.75
C ALA A 68 -15.48 -6.66 -2.07
N VAL A 69 -15.78 -5.36 -2.20
CA VAL A 69 -16.34 -4.73 -3.40
C VAL A 69 -15.35 -3.65 -3.87
N PRO A 70 -14.57 -3.93 -4.93
CA PRO A 70 -13.46 -3.05 -5.35
C PRO A 70 -13.87 -1.61 -5.67
N ASP A 71 -15.06 -1.40 -6.22
CA ASP A 71 -15.53 -0.08 -6.67
C ASP A 71 -15.76 0.90 -5.51
N SER A 72 -15.80 0.41 -4.27
CA SER A 72 -15.99 1.23 -3.06
C SER A 72 -14.70 1.44 -2.24
N PHE A 73 -13.52 1.19 -2.82
CA PHE A 73 -12.24 1.30 -2.11
C PHE A 73 -11.76 2.76 -2.04
N THR A 74 -11.22 3.14 -0.89
CA THR A 74 -10.65 4.47 -0.61
C THR A 74 -9.18 4.41 -0.15
N HIS A 75 -8.76 3.30 0.46
CA HIS A 75 -7.42 3.02 0.97
C HIS A 75 -6.64 2.02 0.08
N GLY A 76 -7.33 1.38 -0.87
CA GLY A 76 -6.75 0.35 -1.73
C GLY A 76 -6.72 -1.01 -1.04
N THR A 77 -6.22 -2.01 -1.76
CA THR A 77 -6.04 -3.35 -1.22
C THR A 77 -4.86 -3.43 -0.25
N SER A 78 -4.92 -4.38 0.67
CA SER A 78 -3.83 -4.76 1.56
C SER A 78 -2.54 -5.03 0.79
N ALA A 79 -2.65 -5.74 -0.34
CA ALA A 79 -1.50 -6.07 -1.20
C ALA A 79 -0.84 -4.82 -1.82
N GLN A 80 -1.64 -3.88 -2.32
CA GLN A 80 -1.14 -2.61 -2.85
C GLN A 80 -0.43 -1.82 -1.75
N ARG A 81 -1.02 -1.74 -0.55
CA ARG A 81 -0.43 -1.00 0.58
C ARG A 81 0.93 -1.57 0.99
N SER A 82 1.02 -2.89 1.18
CA SER A 82 2.30 -3.55 1.50
C SER A 82 3.34 -3.36 0.39
N ARG A 83 2.92 -3.44 -0.89
CA ARG A 83 3.81 -3.21 -2.03
C ARG A 83 4.41 -1.80 -2.00
N TRP A 84 3.59 -0.77 -1.89
CA TRP A 84 4.05 0.62 -1.96
C TRP A 84 4.88 1.01 -0.74
N PHE A 85 4.50 0.59 0.46
CA PHE A 85 5.34 0.77 1.65
C PHE A 85 6.73 0.15 1.46
N LYS A 86 6.78 -1.10 0.99
CA LYS A 86 8.03 -1.82 0.74
C LYS A 86 8.88 -1.13 -0.33
N ALA A 87 8.28 -0.64 -1.42
CA ALA A 87 8.99 0.09 -2.46
C ALA A 87 9.68 1.35 -1.92
N GLY A 88 8.98 2.13 -1.08
CA GLY A 88 9.55 3.30 -0.42
C GLY A 88 10.66 2.93 0.57
N PHE A 89 10.42 1.92 1.42
CA PHE A 89 11.37 1.48 2.43
C PHE A 89 12.65 0.88 1.85
N GLN A 90 12.55 0.15 0.74
CA GLN A 90 13.73 -0.44 0.10
C GLN A 90 14.55 0.60 -0.68
N SER A 91 13.89 1.55 -1.33
CA SER A 91 14.60 2.54 -2.15
C SER A 91 15.09 3.76 -1.39
N GLY A 92 14.36 4.20 -0.36
CA GLY A 92 14.63 5.46 0.33
C GLY A 92 14.49 6.69 -0.58
N ASP A 93 13.75 6.59 -1.69
CA ASP A 93 13.63 7.64 -2.70
C ASP A 93 12.16 7.91 -3.06
N ILE A 94 11.72 9.14 -2.83
CA ILE A 94 10.34 9.58 -3.12
C ILE A 94 9.99 9.50 -4.61
N ARG A 95 10.98 9.50 -5.52
CA ARG A 95 10.74 9.39 -6.97
C ARG A 95 10.18 8.02 -7.35
N ASN A 96 10.36 7.00 -6.50
CA ASN A 96 9.77 5.68 -6.69
C ASN A 96 8.33 5.58 -6.16
N CYS A 97 7.75 6.68 -5.66
CA CYS A 97 6.41 6.71 -5.05
C CYS A 97 5.34 7.37 -5.94
N ASP A 98 5.55 7.44 -7.26
CA ASP A 98 4.57 8.01 -8.19
C ASP A 98 3.44 7.03 -8.50
N THR A 99 2.47 6.95 -7.59
CA THR A 99 1.27 6.13 -7.75
C THR A 99 0.29 6.72 -8.77
N PHE A 100 0.40 8.00 -9.11
CA PHE A 100 -0.51 8.64 -10.07
C PHE A 100 -0.18 8.24 -11.50
N ASN A 101 1.11 8.08 -11.81
CA ASN A 101 1.56 7.64 -13.13
C ASN A 101 1.89 6.13 -13.21
N ALA A 102 1.69 5.38 -12.12
CA ALA A 102 1.91 3.93 -12.11
C ALA A 102 0.93 3.20 -13.04
N ALA A 103 1.48 2.39 -13.96
CA ALA A 103 0.71 1.51 -14.84
C ALA A 103 -0.03 0.40 -14.07
N ALA A 104 0.53 -0.02 -12.93
CA ALA A 104 -0.08 -0.96 -11.99
C ALA A 104 0.16 -0.50 -10.55
N LEU A 105 -0.91 -0.54 -9.75
CA LEU A 105 -0.92 -0.21 -8.34
C LEU A 105 -0.63 -1.43 -7.49
#